data_AF-A0A1F6TJU3-F1
#
_entry.id   AF-A0A1F6TJU3-F1
#
_cell.length_a   1.000
_cell.length_b   1.000
_cell.length_c   1.000
_cell.angle_alpha   90.00
_cell.angle_beta   90.00
_cell.angle_gamma   90.00
#
_symmetry.space_group_name_H-M   'P 1'
#
loop_
_entity.id
_entity.type
_entity.pdbx_description
1 polymer ?
#
loop_
_entity_poly.entity_id
_entity_poly.type
_entity_poly.pdbx_seq_one_letter_code
_entity_poly.pdbx_strand_id
1 'polypeptide(L)'
;MLKSKLAVLGAVLALFAIPAAHADDPVKPNPEIRADKKEIMQDRREIRDDKREIRQDLRERNQDRRELREELREGDKEGAREARRELRQDNAELRGDRRELRQDKRELHRDKRELRHDRRENHREHHQAHRAKRS
;
A
#
# COMPACT_ATOMS: atom_id res chain seq x y z
N MET A 1 -60.91 -13.01 4.60
CA MET A 1 -60.65 -14.46 4.63
C MET A 1 -60.16 -14.83 6.02
N LEU A 2 -61.06 -15.38 6.84
CA LEU A 2 -60.75 -15.98 8.14
C LEU A 2 -59.90 -17.24 7.93
N LYS A 3 -58.84 -17.42 8.75
CA LYS A 3 -58.46 -18.72 9.30
C LYS A 3 -57.82 -18.54 10.68
N SER A 4 -58.59 -18.86 11.71
CA SER A 4 -58.17 -19.08 13.09
C SER A 4 -58.03 -20.59 13.36
N LYS A 5 -56.97 -21.02 14.07
CA LYS A 5 -56.87 -22.24 14.89
C LYS A 5 -55.80 -21.99 15.98
N LEU A 6 -56.18 -21.65 17.22
CA LEU A 6 -56.19 -22.51 18.43
C LEU A 6 -54.85 -23.22 18.66
N ALA A 7 -53.98 -22.69 19.55
CA ALA A 7 -53.95 -22.85 21.01
C ALA A 7 -53.49 -24.25 21.45
N VAL A 8 -52.43 -24.31 22.28
CA VAL A 8 -52.33 -25.15 23.49
C VAL A 8 -50.92 -25.07 24.14
N LEU A 9 -50.95 -24.78 25.44
CA LEU A 9 -50.06 -25.14 26.56
C LEU A 9 -48.54 -24.94 26.46
N GLY A 10 -48.05 -24.11 27.40
CA GLY A 10 -47.40 -24.68 28.58
C GLY A 10 -45.88 -24.52 28.71
N ALA A 11 -45.50 -24.03 29.89
CA ALA A 11 -44.29 -24.37 30.65
C ALA A 11 -43.07 -23.42 30.57
N VAL A 12 -42.86 -22.77 31.73
CA VAL A 12 -41.58 -22.46 32.39
C VAL A 12 -40.85 -21.20 31.94
N LEU A 13 -41.05 -20.16 32.75
CA LEU A 13 -40.12 -19.05 32.98
C LEU A 13 -38.80 -19.63 33.55
N ALA A 14 -37.87 -19.96 32.67
CA ALA A 14 -36.49 -20.23 33.07
C ALA A 14 -35.75 -18.90 33.19
N LEU A 15 -35.70 -18.37 34.42
CA LEU A 15 -34.72 -17.35 34.81
C LEU A 15 -33.32 -17.98 34.70
N PHE A 16 -32.72 -17.92 33.52
CA PHE A 16 -31.29 -18.15 33.38
C PHE A 16 -30.58 -16.92 33.92
N ALA A 17 -30.14 -17.01 35.17
CA ALA A 17 -29.09 -16.14 35.69
C ALA A 17 -27.86 -16.35 34.81
N ILE A 18 -27.50 -15.33 34.02
CA ILE A 18 -26.28 -15.28 33.23
C ILE A 18 -25.13 -15.16 34.24
N PRO A 19 -24.26 -16.16 34.44
CA PRO A 19 -22.96 -15.86 34.99
C PRO A 19 -22.23 -15.10 33.88
N ALA A 20 -22.09 -13.79 34.06
CA ALA A 20 -21.21 -12.97 33.25
C ALA A 20 -19.76 -13.42 33.51
N ALA A 21 -19.37 -14.53 32.87
CA ALA A 21 -17.98 -14.86 32.67
C ALA A 21 -17.45 -13.83 31.69
N HIS A 22 -16.77 -12.82 32.22
CA HIS A 22 -16.04 -11.82 31.45
C HIS A 22 -14.87 -12.55 30.80
N ALA A 23 -15.15 -13.13 29.63
CA ALA A 23 -14.14 -13.69 28.75
C ALA A 23 -13.37 -12.52 28.12
N ASP A 24 -12.06 -12.52 28.36
CA ASP A 24 -11.02 -11.72 27.72
C ASP A 24 -11.47 -10.94 26.48
N ASP A 25 -11.58 -9.61 26.60
CA ASP A 25 -11.76 -8.71 25.46
C ASP A 25 -10.62 -8.98 24.44
N PRO A 26 -10.89 -9.54 23.24
CA PRO A 26 -9.86 -9.60 22.21
C PRO A 26 -9.60 -8.16 21.79
N VAL A 27 -8.42 -7.65 22.14
CA VAL A 27 -7.91 -6.34 21.74
C VAL A 27 -8.26 -6.08 20.27
N LYS A 28 -9.23 -5.19 20.02
CA LYS A 28 -9.69 -4.90 18.66
C LYS A 28 -8.56 -4.20 17.91
N PRO A 29 -8.15 -4.68 16.73
CA PRO A 29 -7.10 -4.02 15.96
C PRO A 29 -7.52 -2.61 15.58
N ASN A 30 -6.66 -1.60 15.83
CA ASN A 30 -6.91 -0.23 15.41
C ASN A 30 -7.07 -0.20 13.87
N PRO A 31 -8.25 0.22 13.34
CA PRO A 31 -8.53 0.21 11.91
C PRO A 31 -7.59 1.12 11.10
N GLU A 32 -7.10 2.22 11.68
CA GLU A 32 -6.16 3.15 11.04
C GLU A 32 -4.82 2.46 10.76
N ILE A 33 -4.22 1.83 11.78
CA ILE A 33 -3.01 1.00 11.65
C ILE A 33 -3.16 -0.11 10.60
N ARG A 34 -4.39 -0.59 10.34
CA ARG A 34 -4.66 -1.57 9.28
C ARG A 34 -4.74 -0.92 7.90
N ALA A 35 -5.29 0.29 7.79
CA ALA A 35 -5.33 1.09 6.57
C ALA A 35 -3.91 1.48 6.14
N ASP A 36 -3.10 2.06 7.03
CA ASP A 36 -1.72 2.48 6.69
C ASP A 36 -0.86 1.30 6.22
N LYS A 37 -1.07 0.11 6.80
CA LYS A 37 -0.39 -1.11 6.33
C LYS A 37 -0.77 -1.46 4.91
N LYS A 38 -2.02 -1.26 4.50
CA LYS A 38 -2.47 -1.53 3.13
C LYS A 38 -1.89 -0.51 2.16
N GLU A 39 -1.90 0.77 2.51
CA GLU A 39 -1.30 1.85 1.71
C GLU A 39 0.19 1.59 1.50
N ILE A 40 0.96 1.35 2.58
CA ILE A 40 2.38 0.98 2.50
C ILE A 40 2.64 -0.26 1.62
N MET A 41 1.69 -1.21 1.54
CA MET A 41 1.81 -2.37 0.65
C MET A 41 1.56 -1.98 -0.81
N GLN A 42 0.61 -1.07 -1.07
CA GLN A 42 0.33 -0.51 -2.39
C GLN A 42 1.52 0.31 -2.88
N ASP A 43 2.06 1.26 -2.10
CA ASP A 43 3.22 2.07 -2.51
C ASP A 43 4.44 1.19 -2.80
N ARG A 44 4.62 0.11 -2.03
CA ARG A 44 5.70 -0.86 -2.29
C ARG A 44 5.54 -1.59 -3.61
N ARG A 45 4.30 -1.81 -4.06
CA ARG A 45 3.99 -2.43 -5.34
C ARG A 45 4.25 -1.43 -6.46
N GLU A 46 3.73 -0.22 -6.34
CA GLU A 46 3.93 0.88 -7.30
C GLU A 46 5.43 1.15 -7.51
N ILE A 47 6.20 1.36 -6.43
CA ILE A 47 7.67 1.51 -6.47
C ILE A 47 8.39 0.32 -7.14
N ARG A 48 7.81 -0.89 -7.10
CA ARG A 48 8.38 -2.05 -7.79
C ARG A 48 8.08 -1.99 -9.28
N ASP A 49 6.89 -1.57 -9.64
CA ASP A 49 6.41 -1.44 -11.01
C ASP A 49 7.14 -0.28 -11.72
N ASP A 50 7.31 0.90 -11.08
CA ASP A 50 8.12 2.01 -11.64
C ASP A 50 9.57 1.58 -11.88
N LYS A 51 10.15 0.78 -10.96
CA LYS A 51 11.50 0.22 -11.15
C LYS A 51 11.58 -0.74 -12.32
N ARG A 52 10.48 -1.39 -12.68
CA ARG A 52 10.42 -2.30 -13.83
C ARG A 52 10.33 -1.48 -15.11
N GLU A 53 9.49 -0.43 -15.13
CA GLU A 53 9.34 0.52 -16.23
C GLU A 53 10.65 1.23 -16.54
N ILE A 54 11.27 1.88 -15.55
CA ILE A 54 12.60 2.52 -15.71
C ILE A 54 13.66 1.53 -16.25
N ARG A 55 13.55 0.24 -15.89
CA ARG A 55 14.48 -0.79 -16.41
C ARG A 55 14.21 -1.13 -17.87
N GLN A 56 12.96 -1.09 -18.30
CA GLN A 56 12.56 -1.26 -19.68
C GLN A 56 12.99 -0.06 -20.52
N ASP A 57 12.70 1.16 -20.10
CA ASP A 57 13.10 2.39 -20.82
C ASP A 57 14.62 2.49 -20.95
N LEU A 58 15.36 2.04 -19.93
CA LEU A 58 16.81 1.93 -20.02
C LEU A 58 17.29 0.94 -21.08
N ARG A 59 16.55 -0.12 -21.35
CA ARG A 59 16.88 -1.10 -22.40
C ARG A 59 16.60 -0.51 -23.77
N GLU A 60 15.43 0.11 -23.95
CA GLU A 60 15.01 0.78 -25.20
C GLU A 60 16.01 1.88 -25.55
N ARG A 61 16.27 2.82 -24.64
CA ARG A 61 17.30 3.86 -24.79
C ARG A 61 18.70 3.31 -25.13
N ASN A 62 19.06 2.13 -24.61
CA ASN A 62 20.34 1.50 -24.94
C ASN A 62 20.36 0.89 -26.35
N GLN A 63 19.21 0.42 -26.85
CA GLN A 63 19.01 -0.04 -28.20
C GLN A 63 19.06 1.14 -29.19
N ASP A 64 18.35 2.23 -28.92
CA ASP A 64 18.38 3.43 -29.79
C ASP A 64 19.80 4.01 -29.89
N ARG A 65 20.57 3.92 -28.79
CA ARG A 65 21.99 4.31 -28.81
C ARG A 65 22.86 3.40 -29.69
N ARG A 66 22.49 2.12 -29.86
CA ARG A 66 23.19 1.21 -30.79
C ARG A 66 22.82 1.54 -32.22
N GLU A 67 21.54 1.72 -32.49
CA GLU A 67 21.00 2.09 -33.82
C GLU A 67 21.62 3.42 -34.29
N LEU A 68 21.67 4.44 -33.44
CA LEU A 68 22.37 5.71 -33.73
C LEU A 68 23.86 5.50 -34.08
N ARG A 69 24.54 4.52 -33.47
CA ARG A 69 25.95 4.23 -33.80
C ARG A 69 26.08 3.56 -35.16
N GLU A 70 25.09 2.80 -35.58
CA GLU A 70 25.04 2.15 -36.90
C GLU A 70 24.74 3.17 -37.99
N GLU A 71 23.73 4.02 -37.81
CA GLU A 71 23.42 5.14 -38.72
C GLU A 71 24.64 6.06 -38.95
N LEU A 72 25.35 6.41 -37.87
CA LEU A 72 26.56 7.22 -37.95
C LEU A 72 27.70 6.53 -38.71
N ARG A 73 27.76 5.19 -38.72
CA ARG A 73 28.74 4.42 -39.49
C ARG A 73 28.36 4.37 -40.98
N GLU A 74 27.07 4.26 -41.27
CA GLU A 74 26.53 4.25 -42.64
C GLU A 74 26.55 5.65 -43.28
N GLY A 75 26.74 6.70 -42.47
CA GLY A 75 26.92 8.06 -42.95
C GLY A 75 25.63 8.87 -43.03
N ASP A 76 24.52 8.35 -42.50
CA ASP A 76 23.28 9.10 -42.36
C ASP A 76 23.41 10.14 -41.24
N LYS A 77 23.58 11.39 -41.64
CA LYS A 77 23.75 12.52 -40.71
C LYS A 77 22.42 13.12 -40.27
N GLU A 78 21.34 12.91 -41.03
CA GLU A 78 20.03 13.46 -40.69
C GLU A 78 19.32 12.55 -39.69
N GLY A 79 19.24 11.24 -39.98
CA GLY A 79 18.72 10.25 -39.02
C GLY A 79 19.47 10.31 -37.68
N ALA A 80 20.80 10.38 -37.73
CA ALA A 80 21.61 10.50 -36.52
C ALA A 80 21.38 11.79 -35.71
N ARG A 81 20.87 12.87 -36.32
CA ARG A 81 20.49 14.09 -35.59
C ARG A 81 19.16 13.91 -34.87
N GLU A 82 18.19 13.26 -35.51
CA GLU A 82 16.88 12.97 -34.94
C GLU A 82 17.00 11.97 -33.78
N ALA A 83 17.68 10.84 -33.99
CA ALA A 83 17.92 9.85 -32.94
C ALA A 83 18.68 10.44 -31.72
N ARG A 84 19.58 11.41 -31.93
CA ARG A 84 20.22 12.14 -30.82
C ARG A 84 19.24 13.02 -30.03
N ARG A 85 18.25 13.59 -30.70
CA ARG A 85 17.23 14.42 -30.06
C ARG A 85 16.29 13.56 -29.22
N GLU A 86 15.85 12.43 -29.77
CA GLU A 86 15.02 11.44 -29.08
C GLU A 86 15.75 10.90 -27.84
N LEU A 87 16.98 10.40 -28.00
CA LEU A 87 17.81 9.98 -26.86
C LEU A 87 17.94 11.04 -25.78
N ARG A 88 18.00 12.33 -26.14
CA ARG A 88 18.06 13.41 -25.15
C ARG A 88 16.74 13.57 -24.41
N GLN A 89 15.61 13.39 -25.07
CA GLN A 89 14.28 13.38 -24.47
C GLN A 89 14.13 12.18 -23.52
N ASP A 90 14.46 10.96 -23.97
CA ASP A 90 14.36 9.76 -23.13
C ASP A 90 15.25 9.86 -21.88
N ASN A 91 16.45 10.44 -22.02
CA ASN A 91 17.33 10.66 -20.87
C ASN A 91 16.77 11.70 -19.89
N ALA A 92 15.98 12.67 -20.37
CA ALA A 92 15.33 13.67 -19.52
C ALA A 92 14.14 13.04 -18.78
N GLU A 93 13.33 12.23 -19.46
CA GLU A 93 12.20 11.47 -18.91
C GLU A 93 12.70 10.48 -17.85
N LEU A 94 13.68 9.63 -18.18
CA LEU A 94 14.34 8.72 -17.23
C LEU A 94 14.89 9.44 -15.99
N ARG A 95 15.30 10.70 -16.12
CA ARG A 95 15.76 11.51 -14.98
C ARG A 95 14.58 11.97 -14.12
N GLY A 96 13.45 12.31 -14.73
CA GLY A 96 12.16 12.57 -14.09
C GLY A 96 11.70 11.37 -13.27
N ASP A 97 11.55 10.20 -13.89
CA ASP A 97 11.04 8.99 -13.23
C ASP A 97 11.92 8.58 -12.06
N ARG A 98 13.25 8.72 -12.20
CA ARG A 98 14.19 8.46 -11.11
C ARG A 98 14.06 9.44 -9.95
N ARG A 99 13.61 10.67 -10.20
CA ARG A 99 13.35 11.67 -9.16
C ARG A 99 12.05 11.36 -8.43
N GLU A 100 11.00 11.01 -9.17
CA GLU A 100 9.69 10.59 -8.63
C GLU A 100 9.85 9.34 -7.76
N LEU A 101 10.49 8.29 -8.29
CA LEU A 101 10.83 7.08 -7.53
C LEU A 101 11.65 7.34 -6.25
N ARG A 102 12.42 8.43 -6.21
CA ARG A 102 13.13 8.84 -4.98
C ARG A 102 12.21 9.54 -4.00
N GLN A 103 11.23 10.30 -4.46
CA GLN A 103 10.20 10.93 -3.64
C GLN A 103 9.29 9.86 -3.03
N ASP A 104 8.77 8.91 -3.81
CA ASP A 104 7.88 7.85 -3.31
C ASP A 104 8.57 7.00 -2.24
N LYS A 105 9.87 6.69 -2.44
CA LYS A 105 10.67 6.00 -1.42
C LYS A 105 10.83 6.78 -0.12
N ARG A 106 10.88 8.12 -0.20
CA ARG A 106 10.98 8.98 0.99
C ARG A 106 9.64 9.02 1.70
N GLU A 107 8.54 9.12 0.98
CA GLU A 107 7.16 9.10 1.50
C GLU A 107 6.89 7.76 2.19
N LEU A 108 7.11 6.64 1.49
CA LEU A 108 7.02 5.31 2.08
C LEU A 108 7.87 5.12 3.35
N HIS A 109 8.99 5.84 3.48
CA HIS A 109 9.82 5.80 4.69
C HIS A 109 9.22 6.62 5.83
N ARG A 110 8.55 7.74 5.53
CA ARG A 110 7.78 8.54 6.50
C ARG A 110 6.58 7.75 7.00
N ASP A 111 5.79 7.16 6.13
CA ASP A 111 4.58 6.39 6.51
C ASP A 111 4.96 5.21 7.40
N LYS A 112 6.10 4.56 7.12
CA LYS A 112 6.63 3.50 7.98
C LYS A 112 7.08 3.99 9.36
N ARG A 113 7.54 5.24 9.48
CA ARG A 113 7.90 5.84 10.77
C ARG A 113 6.65 6.21 11.55
N GLU A 114 5.67 6.81 10.90
CA GLU A 114 4.37 7.17 11.46
C GLU A 114 3.65 5.92 11.97
N LEU A 115 3.50 4.89 11.13
CA LEU A 115 2.93 3.60 11.54
C LEU A 115 3.68 2.94 12.72
N ARG A 116 5.00 3.18 12.88
CA ARG A 116 5.74 2.70 14.05
C ARG A 116 5.42 3.51 15.30
N HIS A 117 5.19 4.80 15.16
CA HIS A 117 4.74 5.69 16.23
C HIS A 117 3.34 5.30 16.70
N ASP A 118 2.38 5.18 15.77
CA ASP A 118 0.98 4.87 16.10
C ASP A 118 0.86 3.51 16.78
N ARG A 119 1.65 2.52 16.34
CA ARG A 119 1.73 1.22 17.05
C ARG A 119 2.25 1.33 18.49
N ARG A 120 3.20 2.23 18.76
CA ARG A 120 3.74 2.43 20.11
C ARG A 120 2.73 3.15 20.99
N GLU A 121 2.05 4.16 20.46
CA GLU A 121 1.01 4.90 21.18
C GLU A 121 -0.17 3.99 21.50
N ASN A 122 -0.67 3.29 20.48
CA ASN A 122 -1.71 2.29 20.65
C ASN A 122 -1.34 1.26 21.73
N HIS A 123 -0.09 0.77 21.75
CA HIS A 123 0.36 -0.15 22.80
C HIS A 123 0.38 0.48 24.20
N ARG A 124 0.80 1.75 24.32
CA ARG A 124 0.80 2.49 25.60
C ARG A 124 -0.61 2.73 26.13
N GLU A 125 -1.52 3.18 25.27
CA GLU A 125 -2.93 3.39 25.62
C GLU A 125 -3.57 2.09 26.12
N HIS A 126 -3.33 0.99 25.39
CA HIS A 126 -3.81 -0.33 25.80
C HIS A 126 -3.25 -0.74 27.16
N HIS A 127 -1.96 -0.51 27.41
CA HIS A 127 -1.35 -0.84 28.70
C HIS A 127 -1.93 0.00 29.85
N GLN A 128 -2.16 1.30 29.63
CA GLN A 128 -2.78 2.19 30.61
C GLN A 128 -4.22 1.80 30.91
N ALA A 129 -5.02 1.51 29.87
CA ALA A 129 -6.40 1.05 30.03
C ALA A 129 -6.46 -0.27 30.83
N HIS A 130 -5.55 -1.20 30.56
CA HIS A 130 -5.48 -2.45 31.32
C HIS A 130 -5.08 -2.24 32.78
N ARG A 131 -4.22 -1.26 33.07
CA ARG A 131 -3.83 -0.90 34.44
C ARG A 131 -4.98 -0.24 35.20
N ALA A 132 -5.71 0.68 34.58
CA ALA A 132 -6.86 1.35 35.16
C ALA A 132 -8.02 0.40 35.48
N LYS A 133 -8.24 -0.65 34.66
CA LYS A 133 -9.23 -1.70 34.94
C LYS A 133 -8.88 -2.59 36.16
N ARG A 134 -7.62 -2.58 36.62
CA ARG A 134 -7.13 -3.44 37.73
C ARG A 134 -6.95 -2.69 39.05
N SER A 135 -7.11 -1.37 39.07
CA SER A 135 -7.09 -0.51 40.26
C SER A 135 -8.51 -0.19 40.71
#